data_AF-A0A286RYD7-F1
#
_entry.id   AF-A0A286RYD7-F1
#
_cell.length_a   1.000
_cell.length_b   1.000
_cell.length_c   1.000
_cell.angle_alpha   90.00
_cell.angle_beta   90.00
_cell.angle_gamma   90.00
#
_symmetry.space_group_name_H-M   'P 1'
#
loop_
_entity.id
_entity.type
_entity.pdbx_description
1 polymer ?
#
loop_
_entity_poly.entity_id
_entity_poly.type
_entity_poly.pdbx_seq_one_letter_code
_entity_poly.pdbx_strand_id
1 'polypeptide(L)' 'HTTYGTLLALVLSQAKPGRAKELAERAWEFGQSRVICGA' A
#
# COMPACT_ATOMS: atom_id res chain seq x y z
N HIS A 1 1.80 -3.96 10.44
CA HIS A 1 1.50 -4.37 9.04
C HIS A 1 1.39 -3.17 8.10
N THR A 2 0.50 -2.21 8.34
CA THR A 2 0.25 -1.08 7.43
C THR A 2 1.50 -0.28 7.07
N THR A 3 2.36 0.07 8.04
CA THR A 3 3.63 0.78 7.78
C THR A 3 4.48 0.11 6.70
N TYR A 4 4.60 -1.22 6.75
CA TYR A 4 5.35 -1.98 5.75
C TYR A 4 4.65 -1.95 4.37
N GLY A 5 3.33 -2.14 4.33
CA GLY A 5 2.56 -2.05 3.09
C GLY A 5 2.66 -0.67 2.43
N THR A 6 2.63 0.40 3.22
CA THR A 6 2.82 1.78 2.74
C THR A 6 4.24 1.99 2.21
N LEU A 7 5.26 1.58 2.95
CA LEU A 7 6.66 1.70 2.52
C LEU A 7 6.88 0.97 1.18
N LEU A 8 6.39 -0.26 1.07
CA LEU A 8 6.52 -1.05 -0.15
C LEU A 8 5.85 -0.35 -1.34
N ALA A 9 4.64 0.19 -1.17
CA ALA A 9 3.95 0.92 -2.23
C ALA A 9 4.71 2.19 -2.66
N LEU A 10 5.34 2.91 -1.74
CA LEU A 10 6.16 4.07 -2.06
C LEU A 10 7.40 3.68 -2.90
N VAL A 11 8.14 2.65 -2.47
CA VAL A 11 9.32 2.16 -3.21
C VAL A 11 8.93 1.65 -4.59
N LEU A 12 7.84 0.89 -4.69
CA LEU A 12 7.33 0.40 -5.98
C LEU A 12 6.83 1.54 -6.89
N SER A 13 6.29 2.62 -6.31
CA SER A 13 5.87 3.79 -7.09
C SER A 13 7.07 4.56 -7.64
N GLN A 14 8.21 4.56 -6.95
CA GLN A 14 9.47 5.08 -7.51
C GLN A 14 9.99 4.18 -8.64
N ALA A 15 9.89 2.85 -8.47
CA ALA A 15 10.33 1.89 -9.49
C ALA A 15 9.44 1.88 -10.74
N LYS A 16 8.13 2.11 -10.60
CA LYS A 16 7.16 2.17 -11.69
C LYS A 16 6.18 3.33 -11.52
N PRO A 17 6.59 4.57 -11.84
CA PRO A 17 5.79 5.78 -11.61
C PRO A 17 4.43 5.78 -12.31
N GLY A 18 4.34 5.18 -13.50
CA GLY A 18 3.09 5.06 -14.26
C GLY A 18 2.00 4.21 -13.58
N ARG A 19 2.30 3.54 -12.45
CA ARG A 19 1.33 2.80 -11.64
C ARG A 19 1.18 3.33 -10.20
N ALA A 20 1.68 4.54 -9.93
CA ALA A 20 1.71 5.08 -8.57
C ALA A 20 0.32 5.22 -7.95
N LYS A 21 -0.71 5.53 -8.76
CA LYS A 21 -2.09 5.66 -8.27
C LYS A 21 -2.63 4.32 -7.77
N GLU A 22 -2.49 3.26 -8.57
CA GLU A 22 -2.94 1.91 -8.23
C GLU A 22 -2.16 1.35 -7.03
N LEU A 23 -0.88 1.66 -6.93
CA LEU A 23 -0.05 1.25 -5.79
C LEU A 23 -0.45 1.96 -4.50
N ALA A 24 -0.77 3.26 -4.57
CA ALA A 24 -1.26 4.02 -3.42
C ALA A 24 -2.63 3.51 -2.95
N GLU A 25 -3.55 3.23 -3.87
CA GLU A 25 -4.86 2.64 -3.56
C GLU A 25 -4.71 1.27 -2.90
N ARG A 26 -3.83 0.40 -3.45
CA ARG A 26 -3.58 -0.92 -2.86
C ARG A 26 -3.00 -0.84 -1.45
N ALA A 27 -2.12 0.13 -1.17
CA ALA A 27 -1.57 0.34 0.17
C ALA A 27 -2.65 0.73 1.18
N TRP A 28 -3.59 1.56 0.76
CA TRP A 28 -4.73 1.97 1.58
C TRP A 28 -5.64 0.78 1.91
N GLU A 29 -6.04 0.03 0.89
CA GLU A 29 -6.86 -1.19 1.05
C GLU A 29 -6.18 -2.23 1.94
N PHE A 30 -4.85 -2.38 1.85
CA PHE A 30 -4.10 -3.26 2.75
C PHE A 30 -4.23 -2.83 4.21
N GLY A 31 -4.17 -1.51 4.49
CA GLY A 31 -4.43 -0.97 5.82
C GLY A 31 -5.84 -1.27 6.31
N GLN A 32 -6.86 -1.05 5.47
CA GLN A 32 -8.25 -1.38 5.80
C GLN A 32 -8.45 -2.88 6.06
N SER A 33 -7.75 -3.73 5.31
CA SER A 33 -7.78 -5.19 5.52
C SER A 33 -7.31 -5.56 6.94
N ARG A 34 -6.35 -4.83 7.53
CA ARG A 34 -5.91 -5.06 8.91
C ARG A 34 -6.96 -4.64 9.94
N VAL A 35 -7.68 -3.55 9.68
CA VAL A 35 -8.82 -3.14 10.52
C VAL A 35 -9.88 -4.23 10.55
N ILE A 36 -10.27 -4.74 9.37
CA ILE A 36 -11.26 -5.82 9.24
C ILE A 36 -10.77 -7.10 9.90
N CYS A 37 -9.49 -7.46 9.70
CA CYS A 37 -8.91 -8.65 10.28
C CYS A 37 -8.79 -8.59 11.82
N GLY A 38 -8.78 -7.39 12.41
CA GLY A 38 -8.61 -7.20 13.85
C GLY A 38 -7.21 -7.52 14.38
N ALA A 39 -6.20 -7.61 13.50
CA ALA A 39 -4.81 -7.95 13.81
C ALA A 39 -3.81 -7.19 12.93
#